data_AF-A0A0J8BE35-F1
#
_entry.id   AF-A0A0J8BE35-F1
#
_cell.length_a   1.000
_cell.length_b   1.000
_cell.length_c   1.000
_cell.angle_alpha   90.00
_cell.angle_beta   90.00
_cell.angle_gamma   90.00
#
_symmetry.space_group_name_H-M   'P 1'
#
loop_
_entity.id
_entity.type
_entity.pdbx_description
1 polymer ?
#
loop_
_entity_poly.entity_id
_entity_poly.type
_entity_poly.pdbx_seq_one_letter_code
_entity_poly.pdbx_strand_id
1 'polypeptide(L)'
;MSTSESELADIRYQQYELPPSLGKNPSEDTLKAYFNSYGWVYVCKIINETSNNITFYSPYNKEKGRGEISPGKQESNNSKGYIPYSSSDLQYEIKYYNTSLKMWSQISITDLGHDWLLSFKQAGVDIDEREVRPYSGFTAEITLIINDSGYKIYGCSFKNIQSSLALYRTGPR
;
A
#
# COMPACT_ATOMS: atom_id res chain seq x y z
N MET A 1 -11.60 -37.09 17.70
CA MET A 1 -10.76 -36.25 18.58
C MET A 1 -10.58 -34.93 17.88
N SER A 2 -11.05 -33.86 18.52
CA SER A 2 -10.99 -32.48 18.04
C SER A 2 -9.55 -31.99 18.07
N THR A 3 -8.93 -31.77 16.91
CA THR A 3 -7.83 -30.82 16.81
C THR A 3 -8.43 -29.47 17.17
N SER A 4 -8.24 -29.02 18.42
CA SER A 4 -8.42 -27.61 18.74
C SER A 4 -7.45 -26.87 17.83
N GLU A 5 -8.00 -26.29 16.76
CA GLU A 5 -7.39 -25.24 15.98
C GLU A 5 -6.90 -24.20 16.98
N SER A 6 -5.63 -24.29 17.38
CA SER A 6 -4.89 -23.08 17.64
C SER A 6 -4.97 -22.35 16.30
N GLU A 7 -5.94 -21.45 16.17
CA GLU A 7 -6.02 -20.49 15.08
C GLU A 7 -4.58 -20.08 14.79
N LEU A 8 -4.07 -20.41 13.59
CA LEU A 8 -2.75 -19.98 13.17
C LEU A 8 -2.72 -18.48 13.43
N ALA A 9 -1.98 -18.06 14.47
CA ALA A 9 -1.93 -16.67 14.89
C ALA A 9 -1.69 -15.85 13.64
N ASP A 10 -2.60 -14.93 13.34
CA ASP A 10 -2.60 -14.17 12.11
C ASP A 10 -1.19 -13.64 11.85
N ILE A 11 -0.55 -14.14 10.79
CA ILE A 11 0.88 -13.92 10.53
C ILE A 11 1.23 -12.44 10.40
N ARG A 12 0.22 -11.59 10.16
CA ARG A 12 0.36 -10.14 10.18
C ARG A 12 0.89 -9.62 11.51
N TYR A 13 0.71 -10.36 12.61
CA TYR A 13 1.25 -10.03 13.94
C TYR A 13 2.77 -10.19 14.04
N GLN A 14 3.37 -11.03 13.18
CA GLN A 14 4.78 -11.44 13.29
C GLN A 14 5.68 -10.76 12.26
N GLN A 15 5.12 -10.38 11.11
CA GLN A 15 5.91 -10.00 9.94
C GLN A 15 6.22 -8.50 9.84
N TYR A 16 5.41 -7.62 10.45
CA TYR A 16 5.59 -6.17 10.32
C TYR A 16 5.46 -5.44 11.66
N GLU A 17 6.02 -4.23 11.68
CA GLU A 17 5.92 -3.34 12.82
C GLU A 17 4.45 -3.00 13.12
N LEU A 18 4.07 -3.19 14.38
CA LEU A 18 2.76 -2.82 14.88
C LEU A 18 2.69 -1.30 15.10
N PRO A 19 1.58 -0.64 14.77
CA PRO A 19 1.45 0.79 14.98
C PRO A 19 1.52 1.16 16.46
N PRO A 20 2.14 2.31 16.82
CA PRO A 20 2.27 2.76 18.21
C PRO A 20 0.96 2.81 19.00
N SER A 21 -0.16 3.05 18.31
CA SER A 21 -1.50 3.09 18.89
C SER A 21 -1.93 1.78 19.59
N LEU A 22 -1.28 0.65 19.30
CA LEU A 22 -1.53 -0.62 19.97
C LEU A 22 -0.78 -0.78 21.30
N GLY A 23 0.13 0.15 21.62
CA GLY A 23 0.95 0.09 22.83
C GLY A 23 2.05 -0.98 22.79
N LYS A 24 2.75 -1.14 23.91
CA LYS A 24 3.79 -2.17 24.07
C LYS A 24 3.12 -3.48 24.52
N ASN A 25 3.15 -4.50 23.68
CA ASN A 25 2.57 -5.83 23.92
C ASN A 25 1.02 -5.83 23.96
N PRO A 26 0.33 -5.50 22.85
CA PRO A 26 -1.13 -5.64 22.78
C PRO A 26 -1.57 -7.09 23.03
N SER A 27 -2.76 -7.26 23.62
CA SER A 27 -3.37 -8.58 23.75
C SER A 27 -3.75 -9.16 22.38
N GLU A 28 -3.91 -10.48 22.31
CA GLU A 28 -4.38 -11.17 21.10
C GLU A 28 -5.73 -10.62 20.62
N ASP A 29 -6.69 -10.40 21.53
CA ASP A 29 -7.99 -9.79 21.20
C ASP A 29 -7.84 -8.38 20.62
N THR A 30 -6.90 -7.59 21.15
CA THR A 30 -6.61 -6.25 20.63
C THR A 30 -6.05 -6.32 19.21
N LEU A 31 -5.16 -7.27 18.95
CA LEU A 31 -4.61 -7.53 17.62
C LEU A 31 -5.71 -8.00 16.66
N LYS A 32 -6.51 -8.99 17.03
CA LYS A 32 -7.64 -9.50 16.24
C LYS A 32 -8.61 -8.38 15.88
N ALA A 33 -9.05 -7.59 16.87
CA ALA A 33 -9.96 -6.47 16.65
C ALA A 33 -9.36 -5.41 15.70
N TYR A 34 -8.08 -5.11 15.86
CA TYR A 34 -7.38 -4.14 15.00
C TYR A 34 -7.28 -4.63 13.55
N PHE A 35 -6.77 -5.85 13.35
CA PHE A 35 -6.52 -6.43 12.03
C PHE A 35 -7.80 -6.87 11.30
N ASN A 36 -8.95 -6.91 11.99
CA ASN A 36 -10.26 -7.13 11.36
C ASN A 36 -10.64 -6.01 10.37
N SER A 37 -10.02 -4.83 10.48
CA SER A 37 -10.27 -3.70 9.57
C SER A 37 -9.33 -3.64 8.36
N TYR A 38 -8.36 -4.56 8.27
CA TYR A 38 -7.28 -4.51 7.28
C TYR A 38 -7.17 -5.80 6.50
N GLY A 39 -6.74 -5.70 5.24
CA GLY A 39 -6.51 -6.80 4.34
C GLY A 39 -5.15 -7.47 4.46
N TRP A 40 -4.81 -8.23 3.41
CA TRP A 40 -3.56 -9.00 3.31
C TRP A 40 -2.50 -8.30 2.47
N VAL A 41 -2.88 -7.20 1.80
CA VAL A 41 -1.96 -6.39 1.02
C VAL A 41 -1.32 -5.31 1.88
N TYR A 42 0.01 -5.20 1.81
CA TYR A 42 0.83 -4.29 2.58
C TYR A 42 1.58 -3.32 1.66
N VAL A 43 1.38 -2.02 1.82
CA VAL A 43 2.16 -1.00 1.11
C VAL A 43 3.54 -0.91 1.76
N CYS A 44 4.61 -1.17 1.00
CA CYS A 44 5.98 -1.06 1.50
C CYS A 44 6.62 0.30 1.18
N LYS A 45 6.19 0.93 0.07
CA LYS A 45 6.78 2.17 -0.45
C LYS A 45 5.85 2.89 -1.44
N ILE A 46 5.95 4.22 -1.47
CA ILE A 46 5.40 5.08 -2.53
C ILE A 46 6.55 5.79 -3.25
N ILE A 47 6.52 5.84 -4.58
CA ILE A 47 7.43 6.61 -5.43
C ILE A 47 6.64 7.70 -6.15
N ASN A 48 7.12 8.94 -6.07
CA ASN A 48 6.56 10.08 -6.80
C ASN A 48 7.36 10.34 -8.10
N GLU A 49 6.81 9.91 -9.24
CA GLU A 49 7.31 10.23 -10.58
C GLU A 49 6.57 11.41 -11.23
N THR A 50 5.73 12.11 -10.47
CA THR A 50 5.03 13.31 -10.97
C THR A 50 5.96 14.53 -10.93
N SER A 51 5.53 15.58 -11.64
CA SER A 51 6.14 16.92 -11.58
C SER A 51 5.74 17.75 -10.34
N ASN A 52 4.81 17.25 -9.51
CA ASN A 52 4.26 17.96 -8.36
C ASN A 52 4.51 17.20 -7.05
N ASN A 53 4.34 17.87 -5.91
CA ASN A 53 4.32 17.15 -4.64
C ASN A 53 3.05 16.29 -4.58
N ILE A 54 3.17 15.06 -4.08
CA ILE A 54 2.02 14.21 -3.76
C ILE A 54 1.88 14.12 -2.25
N THR A 55 0.65 13.95 -1.77
CA THR A 55 0.39 13.65 -0.36
C THR A 55 -0.29 12.31 -0.24
N PHE A 56 -0.08 11.63 0.88
CA PHE A 56 -0.72 10.34 1.14
C PHE A 56 -1.22 10.24 2.58
N TYR A 57 -2.14 9.32 2.78
CA TYR A 57 -2.65 8.90 4.07
C TYR A 57 -2.69 7.36 4.17
N SER A 58 -1.93 6.80 5.09
CA SER A 58 -1.95 5.41 5.55
C SER A 58 -2.71 5.33 6.88
N PRO A 59 -3.91 4.73 6.93
CA PRO A 59 -4.67 4.61 8.17
C PRO A 59 -4.07 3.60 9.15
N TYR A 60 -3.18 2.71 8.67
CA TYR A 60 -2.50 1.70 9.48
C TYR A 60 -1.66 2.33 10.61
N ASN A 61 -1.10 3.52 10.39
CA ASN A 61 -0.44 4.27 11.45
C ASN A 61 -1.07 5.66 11.55
N LYS A 62 -2.12 5.83 12.36
CA LYS A 62 -2.85 7.13 12.42
C LYS A 62 -1.96 8.32 12.78
N GLU A 63 -0.89 8.11 13.56
CA GLU A 63 0.00 9.19 14.02
C GLU A 63 1.05 9.59 12.98
N LYS A 64 1.61 8.60 12.26
CA LYS A 64 2.70 8.82 11.30
C LYS A 64 2.31 8.59 9.84
N GLY A 65 1.10 8.10 9.60
CA GLY A 65 0.61 7.68 8.30
C GLY A 65 0.23 8.83 7.39
N ARG A 66 0.83 10.01 7.54
CA ARG A 66 0.66 11.13 6.62
C ARG A 66 2.03 11.59 6.15
N GLY A 67 2.10 12.02 4.90
CA GLY A 67 3.32 12.59 4.38
C GLY A 67 3.12 13.28 3.06
N GLU A 68 4.14 14.04 2.70
CA GLU A 68 4.29 14.68 1.40
C GLU A 68 5.57 14.15 0.76
N ILE A 69 5.51 13.84 -0.52
CA ILE A 69 6.63 13.30 -1.28
C ILE A 69 6.91 14.27 -2.43
N SER A 70 8.08 14.91 -2.41
CA SER A 70 8.50 15.81 -3.49
C SER A 70 8.74 15.04 -4.80
N PRO A 71 8.70 15.73 -5.97
CA PRO A 71 9.02 15.14 -7.26
C PRO A 71 10.32 14.34 -7.26
N GLY A 72 10.29 13.14 -7.85
CA GLY A 72 11.44 12.25 -7.95
C GLY A 72 11.92 11.63 -6.63
N LYS A 73 11.13 11.77 -5.55
CA LYS A 73 11.43 11.17 -4.24
C LYS A 73 10.51 9.98 -3.96
N GLN A 74 10.85 9.25 -2.90
CA GLN A 74 10.10 8.10 -2.41
C GLN A 74 9.91 8.19 -0.90
N GLU A 75 8.87 7.53 -0.39
CA GLU A 75 8.57 7.40 1.03
C GLU A 75 8.32 5.93 1.37
N SER A 76 9.00 5.43 2.40
CA SER A 76 8.97 4.03 2.83
C SER A 76 8.90 3.86 4.35
N ASN A 77 8.78 4.95 5.10
CA ASN A 77 8.65 4.95 6.55
C ASN A 77 7.18 5.19 6.91
N ASN A 78 6.64 6.33 6.51
CA ASN A 78 5.29 6.75 6.88
C ASN A 78 4.20 6.13 5.98
N SER A 79 4.56 5.70 4.78
CA SER A 79 3.65 5.06 3.82
C SER A 79 3.36 3.59 4.14
N LYS A 80 4.12 2.99 5.06
CA LYS A 80 4.02 1.57 5.36
C LYS A 80 2.70 1.21 6.04
N GLY A 81 2.11 0.09 5.64
CA GLY A 81 0.97 -0.48 6.35
C GLY A 81 0.06 -1.35 5.49
N TYR A 82 -0.80 -2.11 6.18
CA TYR A 82 -1.84 -2.87 5.51
C TYR A 82 -2.90 -1.94 4.93
N ILE A 83 -3.41 -2.31 3.75
CA ILE A 83 -4.53 -1.63 3.11
C ILE A 83 -5.81 -2.05 3.84
N PRO A 84 -6.70 -1.11 4.21
CA PRO A 84 -8.00 -1.45 4.80
C PRO A 84 -8.85 -2.32 3.90
N TYR A 85 -9.69 -3.17 4.48
CA TYR A 85 -10.74 -3.85 3.70
C TYR A 85 -11.76 -2.84 3.16
N SER A 86 -12.45 -3.20 2.08
CA SER A 86 -13.57 -2.43 1.52
C SER A 86 -14.74 -2.23 2.50
N SER A 87 -14.89 -3.15 3.46
CA SER A 87 -15.86 -3.06 4.55
C SER A 87 -15.44 -2.13 5.69
N SER A 88 -14.22 -1.60 5.66
CA SER A 88 -13.71 -0.66 6.67
C SER A 88 -14.11 0.76 6.32
N ASP A 89 -14.42 1.57 7.34
CA ASP A 89 -14.61 3.02 7.18
C ASP A 89 -13.28 3.76 6.90
N LEU A 90 -12.14 3.07 7.03
CA LEU A 90 -10.82 3.62 6.78
C LEU A 90 -10.41 3.39 5.32
N GLN A 91 -9.70 4.35 4.73
CA GLN A 91 -9.18 4.24 3.37
C GLN A 91 -7.71 4.66 3.33
N TYR A 92 -6.92 3.96 2.53
CA TYR A 92 -5.59 4.44 2.15
C TYR A 92 -5.77 5.45 1.02
N GLU A 93 -5.22 6.65 1.16
CA GLU A 93 -5.46 7.73 0.20
C GLU A 93 -4.15 8.27 -0.39
N ILE A 94 -4.17 8.64 -1.67
CA ILE A 94 -3.10 9.36 -2.33
C ILE A 94 -3.69 10.52 -3.12
N LYS A 95 -3.18 11.73 -2.91
CA LYS A 95 -3.53 12.93 -3.66
C LYS A 95 -2.37 13.36 -4.54
N TYR A 96 -2.67 13.62 -5.81
CA TYR A 96 -1.69 14.03 -6.81
C TYR A 96 -2.34 14.95 -7.84
N TYR A 97 -1.54 15.74 -8.54
CA TYR A 97 -2.02 16.55 -9.66
C TYR A 97 -1.98 15.72 -10.94
N ASN A 98 -3.14 15.39 -11.49
CA ASN A 98 -3.24 14.70 -12.77
C ASN A 98 -3.08 15.74 -13.89
N THR A 99 -1.97 15.68 -14.62
CA THR A 99 -1.65 16.68 -15.65
C THR A 99 -2.50 16.51 -16.91
N SER A 100 -2.97 15.29 -17.18
CA SER A 100 -3.84 14.98 -18.32
C SER A 100 -5.23 15.61 -18.14
N LEU A 101 -5.75 15.57 -16.91
CA LEU A 101 -7.04 16.16 -16.53
C LEU A 101 -6.91 17.59 -15.98
N LYS A 102 -5.68 18.07 -15.77
CA LYS A 102 -5.34 19.37 -15.19
C LYS A 102 -6.01 19.65 -13.84
N MET A 103 -6.15 18.63 -13.00
CA MET A 103 -6.83 18.75 -11.71
C MET A 103 -6.20 17.89 -10.63
N TRP A 104 -6.38 18.33 -9.38
CA TRP A 104 -6.05 17.51 -8.21
C TRP A 104 -6.98 16.31 -8.15
N SER A 105 -6.38 15.12 -8.11
CA SER A 105 -7.06 13.83 -8.03
C SER A 105 -6.72 13.16 -6.72
N GLN A 106 -7.68 12.44 -6.16
CA GLN A 106 -7.50 11.57 -5.00
C GLN A 106 -7.84 10.14 -5.41
N ILE A 107 -6.92 9.23 -5.12
CA ILE A 107 -7.11 7.79 -5.22
C ILE A 107 -7.34 7.26 -3.81
N SER A 108 -8.46 6.56 -3.61
CA SER A 108 -8.72 5.75 -2.43
C SER A 108 -8.47 4.28 -2.76
N ILE A 109 -7.70 3.60 -1.92
CA ILE A 109 -7.27 2.22 -2.12
C ILE A 109 -7.84 1.35 -1.00
N THR A 110 -8.48 0.24 -1.37
CA THR A 110 -9.04 -0.75 -0.45
C THR A 110 -8.75 -2.17 -0.91
N ASP A 111 -8.56 -3.09 0.02
CA ASP A 111 -8.50 -4.53 -0.23
C ASP A 111 -9.94 -5.07 -0.28
N LEU A 112 -10.34 -5.72 -1.38
CA LEU A 112 -11.71 -6.21 -1.58
C LEU A 112 -11.99 -7.52 -0.82
N GLY A 113 -10.97 -8.17 -0.27
CA GLY A 113 -11.11 -9.36 0.57
C GLY A 113 -10.54 -10.63 -0.07
N HIS A 114 -9.79 -11.38 0.74
CA HIS A 114 -9.31 -12.78 0.62
C HIS A 114 -8.55 -13.23 -0.65
N ASP A 115 -8.69 -12.57 -1.80
CA ASP A 115 -8.09 -12.97 -3.09
C ASP A 115 -7.03 -11.97 -3.57
N TRP A 116 -6.43 -11.21 -2.64
CA TRP A 116 -5.41 -10.19 -2.92
C TRP A 116 -5.82 -9.20 -4.00
N LEU A 117 -7.11 -8.85 -4.01
CA LEU A 117 -7.71 -7.95 -4.99
C LEU A 117 -7.78 -6.54 -4.42
N LEU A 118 -7.11 -5.60 -5.06
CA LEU A 118 -7.15 -4.19 -4.69
C LEU A 118 -8.13 -3.43 -5.58
N SER A 119 -8.92 -2.56 -4.98
CA SER A 119 -9.72 -1.57 -5.67
C SER A 119 -9.11 -0.18 -5.53
N PHE A 120 -9.02 0.53 -6.65
CA PHE A 120 -8.57 1.91 -6.75
C PHE A 120 -9.72 2.76 -7.24
N LYS A 121 -10.23 3.61 -6.35
CA LYS A 121 -11.36 4.48 -6.63
C LYS A 121 -10.90 5.92 -6.76
N GLN A 122 -11.32 6.57 -7.84
CA GLN A 122 -11.09 7.99 -8.08
C GLN A 122 -12.38 8.65 -8.56
N ALA A 123 -12.63 9.90 -8.13
CA ALA A 123 -13.82 10.63 -8.54
C ALA A 123 -13.85 10.85 -10.06
N GLY A 124 -14.97 10.52 -10.71
CA GLY A 124 -15.16 10.70 -12.15
C GLY A 124 -14.41 9.70 -13.04
N VAL A 125 -13.87 8.62 -12.46
CA VAL A 125 -13.21 7.53 -13.17
C VAL A 125 -13.85 6.21 -12.72
N ASP A 126 -13.93 5.24 -13.62
CA ASP A 126 -14.36 3.88 -13.27
C ASP A 126 -13.41 3.26 -12.24
N ILE A 127 -13.94 2.36 -11.42
CA ILE A 127 -13.15 1.63 -10.42
C ILE A 127 -12.16 0.73 -11.17
N ASP A 128 -10.87 0.82 -10.81
CA ASP A 128 -9.82 -0.05 -11.32
C ASP A 128 -9.50 -1.11 -10.25
N GLU A 129 -9.74 -2.37 -10.58
CA GLU A 129 -9.49 -3.51 -9.70
C GLU A 129 -8.31 -4.33 -10.20
N ARG A 130 -7.37 -4.67 -9.31
CA ARG A 130 -6.12 -5.36 -9.66
C ARG A 130 -5.78 -6.46 -8.67
N GLU A 131 -5.51 -7.64 -9.20
CA GLU A 131 -4.99 -8.76 -8.42
C GLU A 131 -3.50 -8.54 -8.10
N VAL A 132 -3.12 -8.76 -6.84
CA VAL A 132 -1.75 -8.58 -6.34
C VAL A 132 -1.31 -9.87 -5.64
N ARG A 133 -0.91 -10.87 -6.41
CA ARG A 133 -0.54 -12.17 -5.83
C ARG A 133 0.71 -12.06 -4.92
N PRO A 134 0.71 -12.74 -3.77
CA PRO A 134 1.90 -12.87 -2.94
C PRO A 134 2.92 -13.76 -3.65
N TYR A 135 4.21 -13.41 -3.55
CA TYR A 135 5.29 -14.19 -4.15
C TYR A 135 5.68 -15.41 -3.32
N SER A 136 5.61 -15.28 -1.99
CA SER A 136 5.85 -16.36 -1.05
C SER A 136 5.08 -16.08 0.24
N GLY A 137 3.92 -16.70 0.41
CA GLY A 137 3.21 -16.70 1.69
C GLY A 137 1.85 -16.02 1.69
N PHE A 138 1.51 -15.52 2.88
CA PHE A 138 0.16 -15.14 3.30
C PHE A 138 -0.17 -13.65 3.11
N THR A 139 0.83 -12.81 2.82
CA THR A 139 0.68 -11.36 2.60
C THR A 139 1.31 -10.95 1.27
N ALA A 140 0.77 -9.90 0.65
CA ALA A 140 1.29 -9.33 -0.59
C ALA A 140 1.86 -7.94 -0.35
N GLU A 141 3.16 -7.75 -0.56
CA GLU A 141 3.79 -6.45 -0.42
C GLU A 141 3.77 -5.68 -1.75
N ILE A 142 3.46 -4.38 -1.73
CA ILE A 142 3.43 -3.55 -2.93
C ILE A 142 4.21 -2.24 -2.82
N THR A 143 4.78 -1.83 -3.96
CA THR A 143 5.24 -0.46 -4.22
C THR A 143 4.24 0.24 -5.13
N LEU A 144 3.77 1.41 -4.70
CA LEU A 144 2.92 2.29 -5.50
C LEU A 144 3.79 3.33 -6.20
N ILE A 145 3.64 3.46 -7.50
CA ILE A 145 4.31 4.51 -8.29
C ILE A 145 3.24 5.46 -8.81
N ILE A 146 3.32 6.72 -8.42
CA ILE A 146 2.38 7.76 -8.86
C ILE A 146 3.06 8.58 -9.95
N ASN A 147 2.39 8.73 -11.08
CA ASN A 147 2.88 9.48 -12.23
C ASN A 147 1.83 10.50 -12.68
N ASP A 148 2.23 11.38 -13.59
CA ASP A 148 1.42 12.51 -14.04
C ASP A 148 0.05 12.11 -14.63
N SER A 149 -0.14 10.86 -15.05
CA SER A 149 -1.40 10.35 -15.62
C SER A 149 -2.15 9.37 -14.73
N GLY A 150 -1.62 8.97 -13.57
CA GLY A 150 -2.22 7.93 -12.73
C GLY A 150 -1.22 7.22 -11.84
N TYR A 151 -1.31 5.89 -11.80
CA TYR A 151 -0.50 5.08 -10.91
C TYR A 151 -0.13 3.71 -11.53
N LYS A 152 0.90 3.08 -10.96
CA LYS A 152 1.34 1.71 -11.24
C LYS A 152 1.62 1.00 -9.92
N ILE A 153 1.48 -0.33 -9.93
CA ILE A 153 1.72 -1.19 -8.77
C ILE A 153 2.74 -2.25 -9.15
N TYR A 154 3.69 -2.52 -8.26
CA TYR A 154 4.63 -3.62 -8.38
C TYR A 154 4.71 -4.38 -7.06
N GLY A 155 4.88 -5.70 -7.09
CA GLY A 155 5.16 -6.48 -5.88
C GLY A 155 6.54 -6.14 -5.29
N CYS A 156 6.68 -6.10 -3.96
CA CYS A 156 7.96 -5.78 -3.31
C CYS A 156 8.96 -6.96 -3.35
N SER A 157 8.57 -8.14 -3.83
CA SER A 157 9.50 -9.25 -4.10
C SER A 157 10.14 -9.12 -5.49
N PHE A 158 11.05 -8.17 -5.61
CA PHE A 158 12.05 -8.25 -6.65
C PHE A 158 13.39 -7.82 -6.07
N LYS A 159 14.42 -8.60 -6.37
CA LYS A 159 15.80 -8.14 -6.51
C LYS A 159 15.95 -6.94 -7.50
N ASN A 160 14.89 -6.20 -7.84
CA ASN A 160 14.82 -5.11 -8.81
C ASN A 160 14.36 -3.77 -8.18
N ILE A 161 15.12 -3.29 -7.19
CA ILE A 161 15.55 -1.88 -7.26
C ILE A 161 17.05 -1.91 -7.62
N GLN A 162 17.42 -2.69 -8.64
CA GLN A 162 18.67 -2.50 -9.35
C GLN A 162 18.34 -1.87 -10.71
N SER A 163 18.62 -0.57 -10.77
CA SER A 163 19.02 0.19 -11.96
C SER A 163 18.01 0.33 -13.12
N SER A 164 17.21 1.40 -13.09
CA SER A 164 16.79 2.09 -14.33
C SER A 164 17.71 3.26 -14.72
N LEU A 165 18.85 3.45 -14.04
CA LEU A 165 19.90 4.40 -14.45
C LEU A 165 20.92 3.82 -15.44
N ALA A 166 20.69 2.65 -16.04
CA ALA A 166 21.65 1.98 -16.92
C ALA A 166 21.17 1.69 -18.36
N LEU A 167 20.12 2.36 -18.87
CA LEU A 167 19.73 2.25 -20.29
C LEU A 167 19.75 3.57 -21.08
N TYR A 168 20.30 4.65 -20.52
CA TYR A 168 20.78 5.79 -21.31
C TYR A 168 22.31 5.75 -21.41
N ARG A 169 22.82 4.87 -22.26
CA ARG A 169 24.16 4.82 -22.90
C ARG A 169 24.26 3.39 -23.45
N THR A 170 23.98 3.08 -24.71
CA THR A 170 24.25 3.80 -25.96
C THR A 170 23.33 3.24 -27.05
N GLY A 171 22.66 4.13 -27.79
CA GLY A 171 22.13 3.82 -29.12
C GLY A 171 23.25 3.65 -30.15
N PRO A 172 22.90 3.29 -31.40
CA PRO A 172 23.79 2.60 -32.34
C PRO A 172 24.80 3.54 -33.01
N ARG A 173 26.04 3.05 -33.16
CA ARG A 173 26.91 3.23 -34.34
C ARG A 173 27.81 2.01 -34.47
#